data_AF-A0ABD2KN98-F1
#
_entry.id   AF-A0ABD2KN98-F1
#
_cell.length_a   1.000
_cell.length_b   1.000
_cell.length_c   1.000
_cell.angle_alpha   90.00
_cell.angle_beta   90.00
_cell.angle_gamma   90.00
#
_symmetry.space_group_name_H-M   'P 1'
#
loop_
_entity.id
_entity.type
_entity.pdbx_description
1 polymer ?
#
loop_
_entity_poly.entity_id
_entity_poly.type
_entity_poly.pdbx_seq_one_letter_code
_entity_poly.pdbx_strand_id
1 'polypeptide(L)'
;MAAINTSSNDPLYLAYRSVGQSADLIVPAVALNLVSLVGIVFNGTVLVVTVKSSSLRGSANFLMALICLCELVHQIGNNFFLVVVISGTNFVSLLTAGLFLTPSIFAINCGLMAMLCSAVDRLLSVISPLKHMDILLQFKYVYLFSYLLICIIYGAYSLNYVLANAFENAGNPTTGRLSEPFRGPVGHKFFAGTIIISLCCTCCYVSIFVLIRRKNYVCQQTNTRLLRSLIIILSINIGGYLFNLTIYQFLQAFGHMFGSPIRILQFSNIACILLNAAAGSNAIVLYLNSTEYRRLFKKELKMCLERFHSKNDQRNI
;
A
#
# COMPACT_ATOMS: atom_id res chain seq x y z
N MET A 1 14.45 -20.64 15.18
CA MET A 1 14.62 -19.28 14.61
C MET A 1 13.75 -18.33 15.40
N ALA A 2 14.36 -17.43 16.16
CA ALA A 2 13.63 -16.47 16.98
C ALA A 2 13.15 -15.31 16.10
N ALA A 3 11.95 -15.42 15.55
CA ALA A 3 11.15 -14.21 15.36
C ALA A 3 11.10 -13.50 16.73
N ILE A 4 11.10 -12.16 16.76
CA ILE A 4 10.82 -11.38 17.98
C ILE A 4 9.44 -11.84 18.47
N ASN A 5 9.47 -12.86 19.33
CA ASN A 5 8.33 -13.57 19.81
C ASN A 5 7.97 -12.78 21.04
N THR A 6 7.00 -11.88 20.90
CA THR A 6 6.38 -11.16 22.00
C THR A 6 5.56 -12.12 22.86
N SER A 7 6.19 -13.22 23.26
CA SER A 7 5.94 -13.88 24.52
C SER A 7 6.19 -12.86 25.64
N SER A 8 5.65 -13.13 26.83
CA SER A 8 5.92 -12.36 28.04
C SER A 8 7.41 -12.18 28.36
N ASN A 9 8.29 -12.96 27.73
CA ASN A 9 9.74 -12.94 27.91
C ASN A 9 10.49 -12.15 26.82
N ASP A 10 9.78 -11.49 25.89
CA ASP A 10 10.44 -10.70 24.85
C ASP A 10 11.17 -9.49 25.44
N PRO A 11 12.46 -9.29 25.12
CA PRO A 11 13.23 -8.20 25.68
C PRO A 11 12.65 -6.80 25.37
N LEU A 12 11.99 -6.60 24.22
CA LEU A 12 11.30 -5.34 23.93
C LEU A 12 10.08 -5.15 24.83
N TYR A 13 9.29 -6.20 25.03
CA TYR A 13 8.15 -6.16 25.93
C TYR A 13 8.57 -5.86 27.37
N LEU A 14 9.58 -6.59 27.87
CA LEU A 14 10.12 -6.39 29.21
C LEU A 14 10.67 -4.98 29.42
N ALA A 15 11.30 -4.40 28.41
CA ALA A 15 11.86 -3.06 28.47
C ALA A 15 10.79 -1.95 28.55
N TYR A 16 9.62 -2.12 27.92
CA TYR A 16 8.66 -1.02 27.74
C TYR A 16 7.27 -1.21 28.34
N ARG A 17 6.94 -2.40 28.87
CA ARG A 17 5.59 -2.69 29.39
C ARG A 17 5.13 -1.79 30.55
N SER A 18 6.06 -1.15 31.25
CA SER A 18 5.77 -0.33 32.44
C SER A 18 6.42 1.05 32.41
N VAL A 19 7.02 1.45 31.28
CA VAL A 19 7.75 2.72 31.16
C VAL A 19 6.80 3.91 30.93
N GLY A 20 5.57 3.66 30.50
CA GLY A 20 4.67 4.72 30.03
C GLY A 20 5.15 5.27 28.68
N GLN A 21 5.04 6.58 28.47
CA GLN A 21 5.46 7.21 27.22
C GLN A 21 6.98 7.10 27.02
N SER A 22 7.40 6.50 25.90
CA SER A 22 8.81 6.35 25.53
C SER A 22 9.10 7.03 24.20
N ALA A 23 10.12 7.89 24.17
CA ALA A 23 10.59 8.54 22.94
C ALA A 23 11.01 7.52 21.87
N ASP A 24 11.58 6.37 22.27
CA ASP A 24 12.05 5.33 21.36
C ASP A 24 10.91 4.67 20.55
N LEU A 25 9.68 4.71 21.09
CA LEU A 25 8.48 4.21 20.41
C LEU A 25 7.69 5.34 19.73
N ILE A 26 7.60 6.51 20.38
CA ILE A 26 6.81 7.65 19.89
C ILE A 26 7.44 8.24 18.62
N VAL A 27 8.77 8.48 18.60
CA VAL A 27 9.45 9.11 17.46
C VAL A 27 9.22 8.33 16.15
N PRO A 28 9.46 7.01 16.07
CA PRO A 28 9.20 6.27 14.83
C PRO A 28 7.71 6.19 14.49
N ALA A 29 6.81 6.12 15.48
CA ALA A 29 5.38 6.13 15.23
C ALA A 29 4.91 7.44 14.59
N VAL A 30 5.39 8.59 15.12
CA VAL A 30 5.12 9.92 14.56
C VAL A 30 5.70 10.03 13.15
N ALA A 31 6.95 9.65 12.95
CA ALA A 31 7.59 9.70 11.63
C ALA A 31 6.83 8.88 10.58
N LEU A 32 6.42 7.65 10.93
CA LEU A 32 5.62 6.79 10.05
C LEU A 32 4.28 7.44 9.72
N ASN A 33 3.58 8.00 10.72
CA ASN A 33 2.28 8.62 10.53
C ASN A 33 2.34 9.90 9.68
N LEU A 34 3.39 10.70 9.80
CA LEU A 34 3.59 11.88 8.94
C LEU A 34 3.71 11.47 7.46
N VAL A 35 4.46 10.41 7.17
CA VAL A 35 4.60 9.89 5.80
C VAL A 35 3.29 9.26 5.32
N SER A 36 2.61 8.49 6.16
CA SER A 36 1.29 7.93 5.83
C SER A 36 0.25 9.02 5.58
N LEU A 37 0.26 10.13 6.31
CA LEU A 37 -0.66 11.25 6.11
C LEU A 37 -0.49 11.87 4.71
N VAL A 38 0.75 12.08 4.27
CA VAL A 38 1.04 12.56 2.91
C VAL A 38 0.48 11.58 1.88
N GLY A 39 0.68 10.28 2.08
CA GLY A 39 0.13 9.25 1.22
C GLY A 39 -1.41 9.23 1.17
N ILE A 40 -2.08 9.37 2.32
CA ILE A 40 -3.54 9.43 2.43
C ILE A 40 -4.08 10.60 1.60
N VAL A 41 -3.48 11.79 1.74
CA VAL A 41 -3.88 12.99 0.99
C VAL A 41 -3.69 12.79 -0.51
N PHE A 42 -2.53 12.27 -0.92
CA PHE A 42 -2.21 12.08 -2.34
C PHE A 42 -3.06 10.99 -3.00
N ASN A 43 -3.19 9.83 -2.38
CA ASN A 43 -4.06 8.75 -2.86
C ASN A 43 -5.54 9.20 -2.88
N GLY A 44 -5.99 9.92 -1.87
CA GLY A 44 -7.33 10.53 -1.83
C GLY A 44 -7.56 11.50 -2.99
N THR A 45 -6.56 12.32 -3.34
CA THR A 45 -6.65 13.25 -4.47
C THR A 45 -6.79 12.50 -5.81
N VAL A 46 -6.03 11.40 -6.00
CA VAL A 46 -6.15 10.55 -7.21
C VAL A 46 -7.55 9.96 -7.32
N LEU A 47 -8.13 9.49 -6.21
CA LEU A 47 -9.50 8.97 -6.18
C LEU A 47 -10.52 10.02 -6.59
N VAL A 48 -10.46 11.21 -5.98
CA VAL A 48 -11.38 12.31 -6.29
C VAL A 48 -11.32 12.70 -7.76
N VAL A 49 -10.11 12.87 -8.30
CA VAL A 49 -9.91 13.21 -9.72
C VAL A 49 -10.43 12.11 -10.65
N THR A 50 -10.15 10.85 -10.33
CA THR A 50 -10.58 9.70 -11.16
C THR A 50 -12.09 9.55 -11.17
N VAL A 51 -12.76 9.73 -10.04
CA VAL A 51 -14.22 9.61 -9.93
C VAL A 51 -14.93 10.78 -10.64
N LYS A 52 -14.44 12.01 -10.48
CA LYS A 52 -15.07 13.19 -11.08
C LYS A 52 -14.85 13.32 -12.58
N SER A 53 -13.71 12.85 -13.10
CA SER A 53 -13.38 13.05 -14.51
C SER A 53 -13.96 11.94 -15.40
N SER A 54 -14.88 12.31 -16.29
CA SER A 54 -15.40 11.38 -17.31
C SER A 54 -14.30 10.87 -18.25
N SER A 55 -13.26 11.67 -18.49
CA SER A 55 -12.13 11.32 -19.35
C SER A 55 -11.26 10.21 -18.77
N LEU A 56 -11.33 9.97 -17.45
CA LEU A 56 -10.56 8.94 -16.76
C LEU A 56 -11.33 7.62 -16.59
N ARG A 57 -12.49 7.39 -17.24
CA ARG A 57 -13.33 6.19 -17.03
C ARG A 57 -12.84 4.90 -17.74
N GLY A 58 -11.54 4.73 -17.93
CA GLY A 58 -10.92 3.53 -18.52
C GLY A 58 -10.52 2.46 -17.49
N SER A 59 -10.26 1.23 -17.94
CA SER A 59 -9.86 0.11 -17.05
C SER A 59 -8.58 0.41 -16.25
N ALA A 60 -7.58 1.04 -16.89
CA ALA A 60 -6.34 1.48 -16.25
C ALA A 60 -6.59 2.32 -15.01
N ASN A 61 -7.41 3.36 -15.20
CA ASN A 61 -7.68 4.35 -14.16
C ASN A 61 -8.59 3.78 -13.08
N PHE A 62 -9.50 2.86 -13.44
CA PHE A 62 -10.27 2.10 -12.45
C PHE A 62 -9.35 1.29 -11.54
N LEU A 63 -8.42 0.51 -12.11
CA LEU A 63 -7.46 -0.28 -11.33
C LEU A 63 -6.51 0.62 -10.54
N MET A 64 -6.07 1.75 -11.11
CA MET A 64 -5.26 2.74 -10.40
C MET A 64 -6.02 3.36 -9.22
N ALA A 65 -7.31 3.67 -9.39
CA ALA A 65 -8.16 4.13 -8.30
C ALA A 65 -8.33 3.05 -7.23
N LEU A 66 -8.54 1.79 -7.62
CA LEU A 66 -8.62 0.67 -6.67
C LEU A 66 -7.33 0.53 -5.85
N ILE A 67 -6.16 0.64 -6.50
CA ILE A 67 -4.85 0.65 -5.83
C ILE A 67 -4.76 1.83 -4.84
N CYS A 68 -5.11 3.04 -5.27
CA CYS A 68 -5.08 4.22 -4.39
C CYS A 68 -6.03 4.08 -3.19
N LEU A 69 -7.21 3.49 -3.38
CA LEU A 69 -8.16 3.20 -2.30
C LEU A 69 -7.55 2.21 -1.30
N CYS A 70 -6.95 1.14 -1.80
CA CYS A 70 -6.28 0.15 -0.96
C CYS A 70 -5.11 0.77 -0.17
N GLU A 71 -4.26 1.57 -0.82
CA GLU A 71 -3.14 2.24 -0.16
C GLU A 71 -3.61 3.26 0.88
N LEU A 72 -4.70 3.99 0.62
CA LEU A 72 -5.30 4.90 1.59
C LEU A 72 -5.75 4.15 2.86
N VAL A 73 -6.50 3.05 2.70
CA VAL A 73 -7.00 2.25 3.84
C VAL A 73 -5.86 1.55 4.57
N HIS A 74 -4.84 1.09 3.83
CA HIS A 74 -3.60 0.55 4.39
C HIS A 74 -2.91 1.59 5.29
N GLN A 75 -2.70 2.80 4.80
CA GLN A 75 -1.96 3.86 5.51
C GLN A 75 -2.68 4.36 6.77
N ILE A 76 -4.02 4.32 6.82
CA ILE A 76 -4.80 4.62 8.02
C ILE A 76 -4.44 3.68 9.19
N GLY A 77 -4.02 2.44 8.90
CA GLY A 77 -3.66 1.46 9.93
C GLY A 77 -2.48 1.89 10.81
N ASN A 78 -1.60 2.76 10.31
CA ASN A 78 -0.46 3.26 11.09
C ASN A 78 -0.89 4.18 12.24
N ASN A 79 -2.11 4.73 12.21
CA ASN A 79 -2.67 5.51 13.31
C ASN A 79 -2.84 4.66 14.56
N PHE A 80 -3.12 3.36 14.42
CA PHE A 80 -3.32 2.47 15.57
C PHE A 80 -2.03 2.34 16.41
N PHE A 81 -0.88 2.14 15.74
CA PHE A 81 0.43 2.14 16.40
C PHE A 81 0.68 3.46 17.15
N LEU A 82 0.39 4.60 16.51
CA LEU A 82 0.57 5.92 17.13
C LEU A 82 -0.27 6.08 18.40
N VAL A 83 -1.54 5.71 18.35
CA VAL A 83 -2.46 5.82 19.50
C VAL A 83 -1.98 4.96 20.67
N VAL A 84 -1.54 3.72 20.40
CA VAL A 84 -1.06 2.79 21.44
C VAL A 84 0.21 3.30 22.14
N VAL A 85 1.14 3.92 21.40
CA VAL A 85 2.39 4.44 22.01
C VAL A 85 2.20 5.79 22.69
N ILE A 86 1.35 6.68 22.16
CA ILE A 86 1.07 7.99 22.78
C ILE A 86 0.26 7.82 24.06
N SER A 87 -0.63 6.82 24.14
CA SER A 87 -1.37 6.53 25.38
C SER A 87 -0.45 6.04 26.52
N GLY A 88 0.80 5.70 26.24
CA GLY A 88 1.73 5.12 27.20
C GLY A 88 1.46 3.65 27.53
N THR A 89 0.44 3.03 26.90
CA THR A 89 0.17 1.60 27.07
C THR A 89 1.26 0.76 26.42
N ASN A 90 1.84 1.24 25.31
CA ASN A 90 2.91 0.65 24.49
C ASN A 90 2.62 -0.73 23.87
N PHE A 91 1.83 -1.57 24.54
CA PHE A 91 1.45 -2.89 24.08
C PHE A 91 -0.03 -3.14 24.28
N VAL A 92 -0.64 -3.74 23.27
CA VAL A 92 -1.99 -4.28 23.32
C VAL A 92 -1.95 -5.77 23.00
N SER A 93 -3.05 -6.47 23.21
CA SER A 93 -3.16 -7.88 22.84
C SER A 93 -3.14 -8.04 21.31
N LEU A 94 -2.59 -9.15 20.81
CA LEU A 94 -2.53 -9.43 19.38
C LEU A 94 -3.92 -9.51 18.76
N LEU A 95 -4.90 -10.05 19.48
CA LEU A 95 -6.29 -10.08 19.02
C LEU A 95 -6.86 -8.67 18.87
N THR A 96 -6.65 -7.80 19.87
CA THR A 96 -7.07 -6.39 19.78
C THR A 96 -6.44 -5.73 18.56
N ALA A 97 -5.13 -5.85 18.37
CA ALA A 97 -4.45 -5.28 17.22
C ALA A 97 -4.98 -5.86 15.89
N GLY A 98 -5.17 -7.18 15.79
CA GLY A 98 -5.69 -7.83 14.60
C GLY A 98 -7.08 -7.34 14.19
N LEU A 99 -7.98 -7.13 15.17
CA LEU A 99 -9.31 -6.60 14.93
C LEU A 99 -9.28 -5.13 14.48
N PHE A 100 -8.52 -4.27 15.15
CA PHE A 100 -8.41 -2.86 14.76
C PHE A 100 -7.70 -2.66 13.41
N LEU A 101 -6.72 -3.50 13.09
CA LEU A 101 -5.96 -3.44 11.84
C LEU A 101 -6.62 -4.19 10.68
N THR A 102 -7.77 -4.84 10.90
CA THR A 102 -8.49 -5.64 9.89
C THR A 102 -8.69 -4.90 8.56
N PRO A 103 -9.18 -3.64 8.52
CA PRO A 103 -9.35 -2.93 7.26
C PRO A 103 -8.03 -2.73 6.50
N SER A 104 -6.95 -2.40 7.22
CA SER A 104 -5.64 -2.16 6.61
C SER A 104 -4.96 -3.44 6.14
N ILE A 105 -5.12 -4.55 6.88
CA ILE A 105 -4.66 -5.89 6.47
C ILE A 105 -5.41 -6.37 5.23
N PHE A 106 -6.73 -6.15 5.16
CA PHE A 106 -7.50 -6.45 3.97
C PHE A 106 -7.01 -5.60 2.78
N ALA A 107 -6.88 -4.30 2.98
CA ALA A 107 -6.54 -3.35 1.95
C ALA A 107 -5.14 -3.56 1.37
N ILE A 108 -4.12 -3.81 2.18
CA ILE A 108 -2.76 -4.07 1.70
C ILE A 108 -2.71 -5.29 0.76
N ASN A 109 -3.44 -6.37 1.11
CA ASN A 109 -3.51 -7.57 0.29
C ASN A 109 -4.35 -7.37 -0.99
N CYS A 110 -5.49 -6.68 -0.86
CA CYS A 110 -6.32 -6.28 -1.99
C CYS A 110 -5.52 -5.41 -2.98
N GLY A 111 -4.72 -4.47 -2.47
CA GLY A 111 -3.85 -3.59 -3.24
C GLY A 111 -2.75 -4.35 -3.99
N LEU A 112 -2.09 -5.32 -3.34
CA LEU A 112 -1.11 -6.20 -3.98
C LEU A 112 -1.73 -6.96 -5.17
N MET A 113 -2.92 -7.52 -4.99
CA MET A 113 -3.63 -8.20 -6.07
C MET A 113 -4.08 -7.23 -7.18
N ALA A 114 -4.55 -6.02 -6.82
CA ALA A 114 -4.93 -4.99 -7.77
C ALA A 114 -3.75 -4.53 -8.64
N MET A 115 -2.53 -4.48 -8.09
CA MET A 115 -1.32 -4.22 -8.85
C MET A 115 -1.03 -5.31 -9.89
N LEU A 116 -1.24 -6.59 -9.56
CA LEU A 116 -1.14 -7.69 -10.51
C LEU A 116 -2.22 -7.60 -11.59
N CYS A 117 -3.47 -7.35 -11.20
CA CYS A 117 -4.58 -7.14 -12.14
C CYS A 117 -4.27 -5.99 -13.12
N SER A 118 -3.71 -4.88 -12.62
CA SER A 118 -3.24 -3.76 -13.45
C SER A 118 -2.15 -4.19 -14.44
N ALA A 119 -1.14 -4.94 -13.99
CA ALA A 119 -0.07 -5.44 -14.85
C ALA A 119 -0.61 -6.37 -15.95
N VAL A 120 -1.58 -7.24 -15.62
CA VAL A 120 -2.23 -8.15 -16.56
C VAL A 120 -3.11 -7.39 -17.56
N ASP A 121 -3.96 -6.45 -17.12
CA ASP A 121 -4.77 -5.60 -18.02
C ASP A 121 -3.88 -4.86 -19.02
N ARG A 122 -2.76 -4.29 -18.55
CA ARG A 122 -1.78 -3.64 -19.44
C ARG A 122 -1.16 -4.64 -20.43
N LEU A 123 -0.76 -5.82 -19.98
CA LEU A 123 -0.18 -6.84 -20.85
C LEU A 123 -1.16 -7.27 -21.94
N LEU A 124 -2.44 -7.50 -21.59
CA LEU A 124 -3.50 -7.84 -22.53
C LEU A 124 -3.70 -6.74 -23.57
N SER A 125 -3.71 -5.46 -23.14
CA SER A 125 -3.85 -4.32 -24.05
C SER A 125 -2.71 -4.20 -25.08
N VAL A 126 -1.52 -4.72 -24.76
CA VAL A 126 -0.33 -4.68 -25.65
C VAL A 126 -0.25 -5.92 -26.54
N ILE A 127 -0.59 -7.10 -26.01
CA ILE A 127 -0.57 -8.35 -26.78
C ILE A 127 -1.66 -8.30 -27.86
N SER A 128 -2.89 -7.95 -27.48
CA SER A 128 -4.06 -7.99 -28.36
C SER A 128 -4.94 -6.74 -28.18
N PRO A 129 -4.54 -5.59 -28.75
CA PRO A 129 -5.25 -4.32 -28.55
C PRO A 129 -6.69 -4.35 -29.09
N LEU A 130 -6.94 -5.00 -30.24
CA LEU A 130 -8.28 -5.09 -30.83
C LEU A 130 -9.23 -5.90 -29.94
N LYS A 131 -8.81 -7.11 -29.52
CA LYS A 131 -9.62 -7.96 -28.63
C LYS A 131 -9.86 -7.31 -27.27
N HIS A 132 -8.85 -6.63 -26.72
CA HIS A 132 -8.98 -5.89 -25.45
C HIS A 132 -10.01 -4.77 -25.57
N MET A 133 -9.99 -4.03 -26.69
CA MET A 133 -10.99 -3.00 -26.97
C MET A 133 -12.40 -3.58 -27.12
N ASP A 134 -12.56 -4.69 -27.86
CA ASP A 134 -13.86 -5.34 -28.07
C ASP A 134 -14.47 -5.81 -26.75
N ILE A 135 -13.67 -6.45 -25.88
CA ILE A 135 -14.11 -6.87 -24.54
C ILE A 135 -14.55 -5.68 -23.70
N LEU A 136 -13.80 -4.57 -23.74
CA LEU A 136 -14.14 -3.36 -22.99
C LEU A 136 -15.38 -2.65 -23.51
N LEU A 137 -15.68 -2.76 -24.81
CA LEU A 137 -16.90 -2.19 -25.40
C LEU A 137 -18.13 -3.05 -25.06
N GLN A 138 -18.01 -4.37 -25.13
CA GLN A 138 -19.13 -5.29 -24.95
C GLN A 138 -19.43 -5.60 -23.47
N PHE A 139 -18.39 -5.83 -22.66
CA PHE A 139 -18.50 -6.41 -21.31
C PHE A 139 -17.80 -5.57 -20.24
N LYS A 140 -17.73 -4.25 -20.42
CA LYS A 140 -17.00 -3.33 -19.52
C LYS A 140 -17.20 -3.61 -18.04
N TYR A 141 -18.45 -3.66 -17.58
CA TYR A 141 -18.75 -3.78 -16.16
C TYR A 141 -18.41 -5.15 -15.60
N VAL A 142 -18.68 -6.21 -16.36
CA VAL A 142 -18.32 -7.59 -15.98
C VAL A 142 -16.79 -7.73 -15.89
N TYR A 143 -16.07 -7.13 -16.83
CA TYR A 143 -14.61 -7.11 -16.86
C TYR A 143 -13.99 -6.36 -15.66
N LEU A 144 -14.52 -5.20 -15.28
CA LEU A 144 -14.03 -4.47 -14.11
C LEU A 144 -14.44 -5.15 -12.80
N PHE A 145 -15.64 -5.70 -12.75
CA PHE A 145 -16.16 -6.44 -11.60
C PHE A 145 -15.36 -7.71 -11.31
N SER A 146 -14.91 -8.43 -12.34
CA SER A 146 -14.09 -9.63 -12.15
C SER A 146 -12.75 -9.31 -11.49
N TYR A 147 -12.08 -8.22 -11.89
CA TYR A 147 -10.86 -7.77 -11.21
C TYR A 147 -11.11 -7.40 -9.76
N LEU A 148 -12.18 -6.65 -9.48
CA LEU A 148 -12.56 -6.29 -8.12
C LEU A 148 -12.80 -7.55 -7.27
N LEU A 149 -13.53 -8.52 -7.81
CA LEU A 149 -13.84 -9.78 -7.14
C LEU A 149 -12.57 -10.58 -6.81
N ILE A 150 -11.62 -10.68 -7.76
CA ILE A 150 -10.33 -11.35 -7.54
C ILE A 150 -9.55 -10.66 -6.40
N CYS A 151 -9.53 -9.33 -6.38
CA CYS A 151 -8.85 -8.58 -5.32
C CYS A 151 -9.50 -8.79 -3.95
N ILE A 152 -10.84 -8.78 -3.88
CA ILE A 152 -11.59 -9.03 -2.64
C ILE A 152 -11.35 -10.46 -2.14
N ILE A 153 -11.42 -11.47 -3.00
CA ILE A 153 -11.17 -12.87 -2.63
C ILE A 153 -9.78 -13.02 -2.04
N TYR A 154 -8.76 -12.46 -2.70
CA TYR A 154 -7.39 -12.53 -2.19
C TYR A 154 -7.22 -11.78 -0.86
N GLY A 155 -7.77 -10.57 -0.75
CA GLY A 155 -7.74 -9.79 0.48
C GLY A 155 -8.42 -10.49 1.66
N ALA A 156 -9.59 -11.09 1.42
CA ALA A 156 -10.36 -11.82 2.42
C ALA A 156 -9.65 -13.12 2.86
N TYR A 157 -9.07 -13.85 1.90
CA TYR A 157 -8.27 -15.05 2.18
C TYR A 157 -7.08 -14.74 3.10
N SER A 158 -6.28 -13.72 2.76
CA SER A 158 -5.14 -13.30 3.58
C SER A 158 -5.59 -12.79 4.96
N LEU A 159 -6.66 -12.00 5.02
CA LEU A 159 -7.21 -11.50 6.28
C LEU A 159 -7.66 -12.64 7.21
N ASN A 160 -8.38 -13.63 6.67
CA ASN A 160 -8.83 -14.79 7.45
C ASN A 160 -7.64 -15.51 8.11
N TYR A 161 -6.56 -15.70 7.36
CA TYR A 161 -5.36 -16.35 7.86
C TYR A 161 -4.67 -15.55 8.99
N VAL A 162 -4.62 -14.22 8.86
CA VAL A 162 -4.05 -13.34 9.89
C VAL A 162 -4.93 -13.29 11.14
N LEU A 163 -6.26 -13.23 10.98
CA LEU A 163 -7.18 -13.23 12.10
C LEU A 163 -7.19 -14.56 12.85
N ALA A 164 -7.17 -15.70 12.14
CA ALA A 164 -7.05 -17.01 12.77
C ALA A 164 -5.83 -17.08 13.69
N ASN A 165 -4.67 -16.61 13.21
CA ASN A 165 -3.46 -16.51 14.03
C ASN A 165 -3.60 -15.54 15.22
N ALA A 166 -4.29 -14.42 15.03
CA ALA A 166 -4.56 -13.47 16.12
C ALA A 166 -5.50 -14.05 17.19
N PHE A 167 -6.46 -14.91 16.82
CA PHE A 167 -7.30 -15.65 17.76
C PHE A 167 -6.53 -16.72 18.53
N GLU A 168 -5.73 -17.53 17.82
CA GLU A 168 -4.90 -18.57 18.45
C GLU A 168 -3.88 -18.00 19.43
N ASN A 169 -3.42 -16.78 19.19
CA ASN A 169 -2.37 -16.11 19.95
C ASN A 169 -2.87 -14.82 20.64
N ALA A 170 -4.14 -14.80 21.07
CA ALA A 170 -4.84 -13.59 21.48
C ALA A 170 -4.11 -12.78 22.55
N GLY A 171 -3.45 -13.43 23.52
CA GLY A 171 -2.77 -12.80 24.64
C GLY A 171 -1.37 -12.24 24.34
N ASN A 172 -0.81 -12.48 23.15
CA ASN A 172 0.56 -12.04 22.86
C ASN A 172 0.64 -10.51 22.77
N PRO A 173 1.50 -9.84 23.55
CA PRO A 173 1.66 -8.40 23.46
C PRO A 173 2.16 -7.96 22.08
N THR A 174 1.69 -6.82 21.60
CA THR A 174 2.09 -6.22 20.33
C THR A 174 2.08 -4.72 20.45
N THR A 175 2.99 -4.03 19.77
CA THR A 175 3.04 -2.55 19.78
C THR A 175 1.87 -1.93 19.00
N GLY A 176 1.11 -2.75 18.26
CA GLY A 176 0.03 -2.28 17.39
C GLY A 176 0.51 -1.91 15.99
N ARG A 177 1.72 -2.30 15.60
CA ARG A 177 2.21 -2.09 14.23
C ARG A 177 1.55 -3.07 13.27
N LEU A 178 1.28 -2.59 12.06
CA LEU A 178 0.62 -3.36 11.01
C LEU A 178 1.36 -4.66 10.64
N SER A 179 2.69 -4.69 10.78
CA SER A 179 3.50 -5.87 10.45
C SER A 179 3.45 -6.99 11.49
N GLU A 180 3.01 -6.70 12.72
CA GLU A 180 3.10 -7.65 13.84
C GLU A 180 2.11 -8.82 13.76
N PRO A 181 0.89 -8.64 13.23
CA PRO A 181 0.01 -9.75 12.88
C PRO A 181 0.60 -10.73 11.84
N PHE A 182 1.59 -10.30 11.05
CA PHE A 182 2.28 -11.12 10.05
C PHE A 182 3.56 -11.76 10.60
N ARG A 183 3.50 -12.35 11.80
CA ARG A 183 4.62 -13.08 12.42
C ARG A 183 4.47 -14.59 12.26
N GLY A 184 5.56 -15.31 12.49
CA GLY A 184 5.58 -16.77 12.45
C GLY A 184 5.18 -17.36 11.09
N PRO A 185 4.47 -18.50 11.07
CA PRO A 185 4.05 -19.17 9.84
C PRO A 185 3.21 -18.28 8.92
N VAL A 186 2.37 -17.41 9.48
CA VAL A 186 1.54 -16.44 8.73
C VAL A 186 2.43 -15.45 7.98
N GLY A 187 3.45 -14.92 8.66
CA GLY A 187 4.43 -14.04 8.07
C GLY A 187 5.17 -14.66 6.89
N HIS A 188 5.58 -15.92 7.01
CA HIS A 188 6.25 -16.63 5.91
C HIS A 188 5.33 -16.83 4.70
N LYS A 189 4.05 -17.19 4.92
CA LYS A 189 3.07 -17.31 3.83
C LYS A 189 2.80 -15.97 3.16
N PHE A 190 2.63 -14.89 3.94
CA PHE A 190 2.46 -13.54 3.41
C PHE A 190 3.68 -13.09 2.59
N PHE A 191 4.88 -13.33 3.11
CA PHE A 191 6.14 -13.04 2.41
C PHE A 191 6.24 -13.79 1.07
N ALA A 192 6.01 -15.12 1.09
CA ALA A 192 6.05 -15.94 -0.11
C ALA A 192 5.00 -15.47 -1.15
N GLY A 193 3.76 -15.22 -0.71
CA GLY A 193 2.70 -14.71 -1.57
C GLY A 193 3.04 -13.36 -2.20
N THR A 194 3.59 -12.43 -1.40
CA THR A 194 3.99 -11.11 -1.89
C THR A 194 5.13 -11.20 -2.90
N ILE A 195 6.12 -12.07 -2.67
CA ILE A 195 7.20 -12.33 -3.64
C ILE A 195 6.62 -12.89 -4.94
N ILE A 196 5.76 -13.91 -4.86
CA ILE A 196 5.15 -14.52 -6.05
C ILE A 196 4.39 -13.46 -6.86
N ILE A 197 3.54 -12.67 -6.22
CA ILE A 197 2.78 -11.60 -6.88
C ILE A 197 3.73 -10.56 -7.50
N SER A 198 4.76 -10.14 -6.76
CA SER A 198 5.74 -9.15 -7.23
C SER A 198 6.55 -9.66 -8.44
N LEU A 199 6.93 -10.93 -8.43
CA LEU A 199 7.59 -11.59 -9.56
C LEU A 199 6.65 -11.69 -10.76
N CYS A 200 5.39 -12.09 -10.56
CA CYS A 200 4.38 -12.09 -11.62
C CYS A 200 4.20 -10.70 -12.25
N CYS A 201 4.08 -9.64 -11.43
CA CYS A 201 4.01 -8.26 -11.91
C CYS A 201 5.26 -7.88 -12.72
N THR A 202 6.44 -8.22 -12.21
CA THR A 202 7.72 -7.96 -12.88
C THR A 202 7.78 -8.67 -14.24
N CYS A 203 7.38 -9.94 -14.31
CA CYS A 203 7.30 -10.71 -15.54
C CYS A 203 6.33 -10.07 -16.55
N CYS A 204 5.16 -9.60 -16.12
CA CYS A 204 4.22 -8.87 -16.97
C CYS A 204 4.87 -7.60 -17.54
N TYR A 205 5.58 -6.83 -16.73
CA TYR A 205 6.22 -5.59 -17.17
C TYR A 205 7.42 -5.79 -18.09
N VAL A 206 8.26 -6.78 -17.81
CA VAL A 206 9.34 -7.19 -18.71
C VAL A 206 8.75 -7.62 -20.05
N SER A 207 7.66 -8.39 -20.04
CA SER A 207 6.96 -8.81 -21.26
C SER A 207 6.41 -7.61 -22.05
N ILE A 208 5.74 -6.67 -21.39
CA ILE A 208 5.26 -5.42 -22.00
C ILE A 208 6.43 -4.67 -22.65
N PHE A 209 7.55 -4.50 -21.93
CA PHE A 209 8.72 -3.80 -22.42
C PHE A 209 9.31 -4.46 -23.68
N VAL A 210 9.49 -5.78 -23.65
CA VAL A 210 10.00 -6.56 -24.79
C VAL A 210 9.05 -6.47 -25.98
N LEU A 211 7.75 -6.60 -25.77
CA LEU A 211 6.75 -6.51 -26.84
C LEU A 211 6.71 -5.13 -27.50
N ILE A 212 6.81 -4.06 -26.72
CA ILE A 212 6.88 -2.68 -27.24
C ILE A 212 8.14 -2.48 -28.06
N ARG A 213 9.30 -2.98 -27.58
CA ARG A 213 10.58 -2.88 -28.30
C ARG A 213 10.57 -3.68 -29.60
N ARG A 214 9.99 -4.88 -29.60
CA ARG A 214 9.95 -5.74 -30.79
C ARG A 214 8.98 -5.24 -31.85
N LYS A 215 7.84 -4.68 -31.45
CA LYS A 215 6.80 -4.35 -32.44
C LYS A 215 7.13 -3.12 -33.29
N ASN A 216 8.11 -2.26 -32.98
CA ASN A 216 8.51 -1.05 -33.77
C ASN A 216 7.37 -0.13 -34.29
N TYR A 217 6.12 -0.41 -33.94
CA TYR A 217 4.93 0.13 -34.57
C TYR A 217 4.42 1.33 -33.78
N VAL A 218 4.06 2.34 -34.57
CA VAL A 218 3.41 3.62 -34.28
C VAL A 218 2.23 3.47 -33.31
N CYS A 219 2.50 3.28 -32.01
CA CYS A 219 1.48 3.29 -30.98
C CYS A 219 1.41 4.70 -30.39
N GLN A 220 0.46 5.48 -30.91
CA GLN A 220 -0.10 6.74 -30.39
C GLN A 220 0.61 7.30 -29.14
N GLN A 221 1.38 8.38 -29.30
CA GLN A 221 2.22 9.01 -28.27
C GLN A 221 1.54 9.19 -26.90
N THR A 222 0.22 9.32 -26.86
CA THR A 222 -0.58 9.45 -25.64
C THR A 222 -0.64 8.15 -24.81
N ASN A 223 -0.83 6.99 -25.46
CA ASN A 223 -0.91 5.69 -24.77
C ASN A 223 0.44 5.24 -24.21
N THR A 224 1.53 5.53 -24.92
CA THR A 224 2.89 5.23 -24.44
C THR A 224 3.29 6.07 -23.22
N ARG A 225 2.87 7.34 -23.14
CA ARG A 225 3.10 8.19 -21.96
C ARG A 225 2.36 7.68 -20.73
N LEU A 226 1.08 7.36 -20.87
CA LEU A 226 0.27 6.83 -19.77
C LEU A 226 0.84 5.48 -19.29
N LEU A 227 1.22 4.61 -20.21
CA LEU A 227 1.86 3.33 -19.88
C LEU A 227 3.17 3.54 -19.11
N ARG A 228 4.02 4.48 -19.53
CA ARG A 228 5.26 4.81 -18.81
C ARG A 228 4.99 5.23 -17.37
N SER A 229 3.98 6.06 -17.14
CA SER A 229 3.61 6.49 -15.79
C SER A 229 3.20 5.33 -14.89
N LEU A 230 2.39 4.38 -15.41
CA LEU A 230 1.95 3.21 -14.67
C LEU A 230 3.10 2.24 -14.36
N ILE A 231 4.02 2.04 -15.31
CA ILE A 231 5.22 1.23 -15.08
C ILE A 231 6.03 1.81 -13.92
N ILE A 232 6.29 3.13 -13.93
CA ILE A 232 7.05 3.79 -12.87
C ILE A 232 6.36 3.64 -11.51
N ILE A 233 5.05 3.92 -11.45
CA ILE A 233 4.25 3.78 -10.22
C ILE A 233 4.38 2.37 -9.65
N LEU A 234 4.17 1.37 -10.49
CA LEU A 234 4.13 -0.01 -10.04
C LEU A 234 5.53 -0.52 -9.70
N SER A 235 6.58 -0.10 -10.41
CA SER A 235 7.97 -0.37 -10.01
C SER A 235 8.31 0.24 -8.65
N ILE A 236 7.88 1.47 -8.36
CA ILE A 236 8.12 2.10 -7.06
C ILE A 236 7.38 1.36 -5.96
N ASN A 237 6.08 1.06 -6.16
CA ASN A 237 5.29 0.35 -5.15
C ASN A 237 5.84 -1.06 -4.90
N ILE A 238 5.98 -1.88 -5.96
CA ILE A 238 6.52 -3.24 -5.84
C ILE A 238 7.92 -3.23 -5.24
N GLY A 239 8.77 -2.29 -5.66
CA GLY A 239 10.10 -2.09 -5.09
C GLY A 239 10.06 -1.76 -3.59
N GLY A 240 9.14 -0.90 -3.16
CA GLY A 240 8.91 -0.59 -1.75
C GLY A 240 8.47 -1.80 -0.94
N TYR A 241 7.53 -2.60 -1.46
CA TYR A 241 7.08 -3.84 -0.82
C TYR A 241 8.20 -4.86 -0.70
N LEU A 242 8.92 -5.13 -1.79
CA LEU A 242 10.05 -6.06 -1.79
C LEU A 242 11.16 -5.59 -0.85
N PHE A 243 11.53 -4.31 -0.90
CA PHE A 243 12.54 -3.74 -0.02
C PHE A 243 12.17 -3.93 1.45
N ASN A 244 10.94 -3.57 1.84
CA ASN A 244 10.47 -3.73 3.21
C ASN A 244 10.50 -5.20 3.67
N LEU A 245 10.05 -6.11 2.82
CA LEU A 245 10.07 -7.54 3.10
C LEU A 245 11.50 -8.10 3.21
N THR A 246 12.41 -7.67 2.34
CA THR A 246 13.82 -8.06 2.40
C THR A 246 14.46 -7.59 3.70
N ILE A 247 14.24 -6.33 4.11
CA ILE A 247 14.76 -5.84 5.40
C ILE A 247 14.15 -6.62 6.56
N TYR A 248 12.86 -6.93 6.52
CA TYR A 248 12.22 -7.72 7.57
C TYR A 248 12.81 -9.13 7.68
N GLN A 249 13.00 -9.85 6.58
CA GLN A 249 13.65 -11.17 6.58
C GLN A 249 15.11 -11.09 7.01
N PHE A 250 15.83 -10.05 6.56
CA PHE A 250 17.19 -9.80 6.96
C PHE A 250 17.30 -9.60 8.48
N LEU A 251 16.42 -8.79 9.08
CA LEU A 251 16.37 -8.61 10.52
C LEU A 251 15.95 -9.88 11.27
N GLN A 252 15.10 -10.73 10.69
CA GLN A 252 14.77 -12.03 11.29
C GLN A 252 15.98 -12.99 11.28
N ALA A 253 16.72 -13.04 10.18
CA ALA A 253 17.88 -13.93 10.06
C ALA A 253 19.08 -13.44 10.89
N PHE A 254 19.33 -12.14 10.90
CA PHE A 254 20.56 -11.54 11.39
C PHE A 254 20.36 -10.59 12.58
N GLY A 255 19.14 -10.44 13.09
CA GLY A 255 18.78 -9.49 14.15
C GLY A 255 19.61 -9.61 15.41
N HIS A 256 19.99 -10.84 15.79
CA HIS A 256 20.84 -11.11 16.96
C HIS A 256 22.21 -10.39 16.89
N MET A 257 22.71 -10.07 15.69
CA MET A 257 23.96 -9.33 15.50
C MET A 257 23.81 -7.81 15.69
N PHE A 258 22.59 -7.27 15.61
CA PHE A 258 22.33 -5.82 15.76
C PHE A 258 22.19 -5.37 17.23
N GLY A 259 22.36 -6.31 18.17
CA GLY A 259 22.36 -6.07 19.62
C GLY A 259 20.96 -5.78 20.17
N SER A 260 20.76 -4.60 20.78
CA SER A 260 19.48 -4.30 21.46
C SER A 260 18.26 -4.43 20.52
N PRO A 261 17.17 -5.08 20.97
CA PRO A 261 15.91 -5.19 20.22
C PRO A 261 15.35 -3.85 19.76
N ILE A 262 15.64 -2.77 20.48
CA ILE A 262 15.25 -1.40 20.12
C ILE A 262 15.88 -0.98 18.79
N ARG A 263 17.15 -1.33 18.55
CA ARG A 263 17.82 -1.01 17.30
C ARG A 263 17.22 -1.79 16.14
N ILE A 264 16.86 -3.05 16.36
CA ILE A 264 16.14 -3.88 15.37
C ILE A 264 14.79 -3.24 15.03
N LEU A 265 14.06 -2.81 16.06
CA LEU A 265 12.79 -2.10 15.91
C LEU A 265 12.95 -0.81 15.10
N GLN A 266 13.89 0.05 15.47
CA GLN A 266 14.19 1.31 14.77
C GLN A 266 14.55 1.06 13.30
N PHE A 267 15.41 0.07 13.02
CA PHE A 267 15.77 -0.28 11.64
C PHE A 267 14.57 -0.81 10.83
N SER A 268 13.71 -1.62 11.45
CA SER A 268 12.47 -2.09 10.80
C SER A 268 11.52 -0.94 10.44
N ASN A 269 11.49 0.12 11.27
CA ASN A 269 10.64 1.29 11.02
C ASN A 269 11.14 2.12 9.82
N ILE A 270 12.45 2.17 9.56
CA ILE A 270 12.99 2.83 8.36
C ILE A 270 12.44 2.16 7.09
N ALA A 271 12.41 0.84 7.05
CA ALA A 271 11.86 0.09 5.93
C ALA A 271 10.35 0.34 5.75
N CYS A 272 9.60 0.40 6.86
CA CYS A 272 8.18 0.73 6.85
C CYS A 272 7.92 2.17 6.34
N ILE A 273 8.75 3.14 6.74
CA ILE A 273 8.67 4.53 6.27
C ILE A 273 8.86 4.58 4.75
N LEU A 274 9.87 3.89 4.23
CA LEU A 274 10.14 3.85 2.79
C LEU A 274 9.02 3.16 2.00
N LEU A 275 8.44 2.08 2.53
CA LEU A 275 7.24 1.46 1.95
C LEU A 275 6.07 2.45 1.88
N ASN A 276 5.82 3.20 2.96
CA ASN A 276 4.73 4.17 2.99
C ASN A 276 4.97 5.35 2.06
N ALA A 277 6.23 5.79 1.91
CA ALA A 277 6.62 6.80 0.93
C ALA A 277 6.38 6.31 -0.50
N ALA A 278 6.72 5.05 -0.80
CA ALA A 278 6.43 4.42 -2.08
C ALA A 278 4.91 4.40 -2.35
N ALA A 279 4.12 3.89 -1.40
CA ALA A 279 2.65 3.85 -1.49
C ALA A 279 1.99 5.24 -1.66
N GLY A 280 2.60 6.29 -1.13
CA GLY A 280 2.16 7.68 -1.30
C GLY A 280 2.61 8.35 -2.62
N SER A 281 3.53 7.73 -3.37
CA SER A 281 4.15 8.35 -4.56
C SER A 281 3.24 8.38 -5.80
N ASN A 282 2.14 7.61 -5.79
CA ASN A 282 1.20 7.45 -6.90
C ASN A 282 0.79 8.79 -7.54
N ALA A 283 0.31 9.74 -6.73
CA ALA A 283 -0.16 11.03 -7.23
C ALA A 283 0.98 11.87 -7.81
N ILE A 284 2.16 11.86 -7.19
CA ILE A 284 3.34 12.58 -7.66
C ILE A 284 3.74 12.07 -9.04
N VAL A 285 3.85 10.75 -9.20
CA VAL A 285 4.25 10.15 -10.48
C VAL A 285 3.21 10.44 -11.57
N LEU A 286 1.91 10.36 -11.25
CA LEU A 286 0.83 10.72 -12.18
C LEU A 286 0.89 12.20 -12.57
N TYR A 287 1.12 13.12 -11.62
CA TYR A 287 1.25 14.55 -11.89
C TYR A 287 2.45 14.85 -12.80
N LEU A 288 3.58 14.20 -12.57
CA LEU A 288 4.81 14.41 -13.33
C LEU A 288 4.73 13.80 -14.74
N ASN A 289 4.07 12.66 -14.92
CA ASN A 289 4.12 11.92 -16.19
C ASN A 289 2.84 11.98 -17.03
N SER A 290 1.69 12.35 -16.47
CA SER A 290 0.42 12.47 -17.20
C SER A 290 -0.07 13.92 -17.27
N THR A 291 -0.15 14.44 -18.50
CA THR A 291 -0.69 15.78 -18.79
C THR A 291 -2.16 15.89 -18.39
N GLU A 292 -2.90 14.80 -18.51
CA GLU A 292 -4.32 14.75 -18.17
C GLU A 292 -4.52 14.83 -16.65
N TYR A 293 -3.84 13.97 -15.88
CA TYR A 293 -3.88 14.03 -14.42
C TYR A 293 -3.38 15.38 -13.92
N ARG A 294 -2.28 15.91 -14.46
CA ARG A 294 -1.77 17.24 -14.10
C ARG A 294 -2.81 18.34 -14.29
N ARG A 295 -3.52 18.34 -15.42
CA ARG A 295 -4.58 19.31 -15.71
C ARG A 295 -5.73 19.18 -14.70
N LEU A 296 -6.15 17.96 -14.39
CA LEU A 296 -7.23 17.69 -13.45
C LEU A 296 -6.85 18.03 -12.01
N PHE A 297 -5.63 17.70 -11.57
CA PHE A 297 -5.11 18.10 -10.26
C PHE A 297 -5.09 19.62 -10.10
N LYS A 298 -4.59 20.36 -11.10
CA LYS A 298 -4.62 21.83 -11.07
C LYS A 298 -6.04 22.38 -10.98
N LYS A 299 -6.99 21.77 -11.70
CA LYS A 299 -8.40 22.16 -11.66
C LYS A 299 -9.00 21.95 -10.27
N GLU A 300 -8.84 20.77 -9.68
CA GLU A 300 -9.38 20.47 -8.34
C GLU A 300 -8.72 21.32 -7.25
N LEU A 301 -7.39 21.52 -7.30
CA LEU A 301 -6.69 22.37 -6.34
C LEU A 301 -7.18 23.83 -6.41
N LYS A 302 -7.37 24.36 -7.62
CA LYS A 302 -7.92 25.71 -7.81
C LYS A 302 -9.33 25.84 -7.21
N MET A 303 -10.22 24.88 -7.48
CA MET A 303 -11.57 24.89 -6.91
C MET A 303 -11.58 24.79 -5.39
N CYS A 304 -10.67 24.01 -4.79
CA CYS A 304 -10.52 23.94 -3.34
C CYS A 304 -10.06 25.27 -2.74
N LEU A 305 -9.09 25.94 -3.37
CA LEU A 305 -8.60 27.25 -2.93
C LEU A 305 -9.67 28.34 -3.05
N GLU A 306 -10.43 28.37 -4.14
CA GLU A 306 -11.54 29.32 -4.34
C GLU A 306 -12.63 29.16 -3.27
N ARG A 307 -12.99 27.91 -2.93
CA ARG A 307 -13.95 27.62 -1.85
C ARG A 307 -13.45 28.00 -0.46
N PHE A 308 -12.14 27.91 -0.23
CA PHE A 308 -11.55 28.29 1.04
C PHE A 308 -11.57 29.81 1.25
N HIS A 309 -11.21 30.58 0.20
CA HIS A 309 -11.28 32.04 0.24
C HIS A 309 -12.73 32.53 0.42
N SER A 310 -13.69 32.01 -0.36
CA SER A 310 -15.09 32.40 -0.25
C SER A 310 -15.69 32.17 1.15
N LYS A 311 -15.26 31.13 1.86
CA LYS A 311 -15.71 30.89 3.25
C LYS A 311 -15.06 31.83 4.27
N ASN A 312 -13.85 32.30 4.02
CA ASN A 312 -13.19 33.27 4.91
C ASN A 312 -13.84 34.66 4.77
N ASP A 313 -14.22 35.05 3.56
CA ASP A 313 -14.91 36.34 3.32
C ASP A 313 -16.28 36.40 4.01
N GLN A 314 -17.01 35.27 4.07
CA GLN A 314 -18.29 35.18 4.78
C GLN A 314 -18.18 35.17 6.32
N ARG A 315 -17.00 34.91 6.90
CA ARG A 315 -16.80 34.93 8.35
C ARG A 315 -16.38 36.30 8.90
N ASN A 316 -16.01 37.22 8.01
CA ASN A 316 -15.54 38.56 8.36
C ASN A 316 -16.63 39.64 8.18
N ILE A 317 -17.89 39.22 7.99
CA ILE A 317 -19.10 40.06 7.94
C ILE A 317 -19.96 39.69 9.15
#